data_AF-A0A914KUV4-F1
#
_entry.id   AF-A0A914KUV4-F1
#
_cell.length_a   1.000
_cell.length_b   1.000
_cell.length_c   1.000
_cell.angle_alpha   90.00
_cell.angle_beta   90.00
_cell.angle_gamma   90.00
#
_symmetry.space_group_name_H-M   'P 1'
#
loop_
_entity.id
_entity.type
_entity.pdbx_description
1 polymer ?
#
loop_
_entity_poly.entity_id
_entity_poly.type
_entity_poly.pdbx_seq_one_letter_code
_entity_poly.pdbx_strand_id
1 'polypeptide(L)'
;MSRQIINVKGADGIIVGITLSPTGVLTRAALETAFANSLCLKYKNENFGFDQTTEQSYIIVNFDENVKAFIEPAGGWMGKTYEVVYRAKDLSLAGPFKSTKRNVPDFYEIEKYLYYIKEANGSKSCVVLLKPNYMVTFRHGPHSQYSIDDEVTIYTHNGFSQYKTNVKYLSRRFDFVILKSNKNVMTESPPMKLNPMLGTNIALIGYGNELECLSYRNGILHIQEKQTFRDDTDDFIGPFYLGNVSTNYGDSGAGVWSPDGLIGINLGFVGFPTYDQYTATDEAAHYSASNYFVGIRRIMDALKAMDPSLKKKPYFSMNLDG
;
A
#
# COMPACT_ATOMS: atom_id res chain seq x y z
N MET A 1 -0.34 41.85 14.15
CA MET A 1 -0.57 40.45 14.56
C MET A 1 0.70 39.66 14.26
N SER A 2 1.22 38.90 15.21
CA SER A 2 2.38 38.03 15.01
C SER A 2 2.02 36.91 14.02
N ARG A 3 2.82 36.73 12.98
CA ARG A 3 2.66 35.61 12.04
C ARG A 3 2.92 34.30 12.79
N GLN A 4 1.98 33.37 12.73
CA GLN A 4 2.15 32.02 13.28
C GLN A 4 2.91 31.16 12.28
N ILE A 5 3.89 30.39 12.77
CA ILE A 5 4.74 29.51 11.96
C ILE A 5 4.61 28.09 12.53
N ILE A 6 4.33 27.13 11.65
CA ILE A 6 4.29 25.70 11.99
C ILE A 6 5.52 25.00 11.44
N ASN A 7 6.00 23.98 12.15
CA ASN A 7 7.11 23.16 11.69
C ASN A 7 6.58 21.96 10.91
N VAL A 8 7.02 21.84 9.66
CA VAL A 8 6.59 20.77 8.76
C VAL A 8 7.82 20.04 8.23
N LYS A 9 7.83 18.71 8.38
CA LYS A 9 8.92 17.81 8.02
C LYS A 9 8.62 17.11 6.70
N GLY A 10 9.55 17.20 5.76
CA GLY A 10 9.49 16.50 4.47
C GLY A 10 9.89 15.03 4.56
N ALA A 11 9.74 14.30 3.44
CA ALA A 11 10.14 12.90 3.35
C ALA A 11 11.66 12.67 3.50
N ASP A 12 12.45 13.69 3.20
CA ASP A 12 13.91 13.74 3.38
C ASP A 12 14.34 14.01 4.83
N GLY A 13 13.38 14.24 5.73
CA GLY A 13 13.62 14.58 7.13
C GLY A 13 13.93 16.06 7.38
N ILE A 14 13.97 16.91 6.35
CA ILE A 14 14.18 18.35 6.49
C ILE A 14 12.92 19.00 7.07
N ILE A 15 13.11 19.86 8.07
CA ILE A 15 12.04 20.63 8.70
C ILE A 15 12.02 22.05 8.14
N VAL A 16 10.87 22.48 7.63
CA VAL A 16 10.61 23.81 7.09
C VAL A 16 9.51 24.48 7.90
N GLY A 17 9.72 25.75 8.25
CA GLY A 17 8.71 26.59 8.89
C GLY A 17 7.71 27.12 7.86
N ILE A 18 6.42 26.80 7.99
CA ILE A 18 5.36 27.31 7.12
C ILE A 18 4.56 28.37 7.86
N THR A 19 4.44 29.54 7.24
CA THR A 19 3.66 30.65 7.79
C THR A 19 2.18 30.45 7.50
N LEU A 20 1.36 30.49 8.56
CA LEU A 20 -0.10 30.46 8.43
C LEU A 20 -0.63 31.79 7.87
N SER A 21 -1.83 31.78 7.29
CA SER A 21 -2.50 33.01 6.87
C SER A 21 -2.71 33.97 8.06
N PRO A 22 -3.04 35.26 7.81
CA PRO A 22 -3.40 36.19 8.90
C PRO A 22 -4.56 35.72 9.78
N THR A 23 -5.40 34.82 9.27
CA THR A 23 -6.53 34.20 10.00
C THR A 23 -6.17 32.87 10.66
N GLY A 24 -4.89 32.48 10.67
CA GLY A 24 -4.42 31.23 11.29
C GLY A 24 -4.69 29.97 10.44
N VAL A 25 -4.99 30.13 9.15
CA VAL A 25 -5.36 29.01 8.27
C VAL A 25 -4.15 28.56 7.46
N LEU A 26 -3.92 27.24 7.41
CA LEU A 26 -2.99 26.65 6.47
C LEU A 26 -3.70 26.33 5.15
N THR A 27 -3.25 26.94 4.06
CA THR A 27 -3.77 26.65 2.71
C THR A 27 -2.90 25.65 1.99
N ARG A 28 -3.46 24.97 0.98
CA ARG A 28 -2.69 24.07 0.10
C ARG A 28 -1.57 24.80 -0.61
N ALA A 29 -1.81 26.02 -1.11
CA ALA A 29 -0.78 26.82 -1.77
C ALA A 29 0.41 27.16 -0.85
N ALA A 30 0.14 27.49 0.42
CA ALA A 30 1.20 27.75 1.40
C ALA A 30 2.03 26.50 1.67
N LEU A 31 1.38 25.34 1.80
CA LEU A 31 2.07 24.06 1.99
C LEU A 31 2.86 23.65 0.74
N GLU A 32 2.27 23.76 -0.45
CA GLU A 32 2.87 23.38 -1.73
C GLU A 32 4.04 24.28 -2.16
N THR A 33 4.13 25.51 -1.63
CA THR A 33 5.30 26.38 -1.84
C THR A 33 6.57 25.76 -1.26
N ALA A 34 6.47 25.07 -0.12
CA ALA A 34 7.58 24.39 0.53
C ALA A 34 7.65 22.90 0.17
N PHE A 35 6.49 22.27 -0.03
CA PHE A 35 6.33 20.84 -0.24
C PHE A 35 5.34 20.59 -1.38
N ALA A 36 5.84 20.77 -2.60
CA ALA A 36 5.06 20.53 -3.81
C ALA A 36 4.37 19.15 -3.76
N ASN A 37 3.15 19.09 -4.27
CA ASN A 37 2.34 17.86 -4.34
C ASN A 37 1.96 17.26 -2.97
N SER A 38 1.98 18.05 -1.89
CA SER A 38 1.42 17.64 -0.61
C SER A 38 -0.06 17.21 -0.73
N LEU A 39 -0.43 16.15 -0.01
CA LEU A 39 -1.78 15.61 0.07
C LEU A 39 -2.43 16.01 1.40
N CYS A 40 -1.78 15.64 2.51
CA CYS A 40 -2.20 15.97 3.86
C CYS A 40 -0.99 16.13 4.80
N LEU A 41 -1.27 16.52 6.03
CA LEU A 41 -0.28 16.54 7.11
C LEU A 41 -0.67 15.50 8.17
N LYS A 42 0.32 14.98 8.88
CA LYS A 42 0.13 14.17 10.09
C LYS A 42 1.06 14.66 11.20
N TYR A 43 0.71 14.45 12.46
CA TYR A 43 1.61 14.73 13.59
C TYR A 43 1.42 13.68 14.67
N LYS A 44 2.46 13.46 15.50
CA LYS A 44 2.42 12.44 16.55
C LYS A 44 1.40 12.83 17.63
N ASN A 45 0.55 11.88 18.04
CA ASN A 45 -0.39 12.10 19.13
C ASN A 45 0.36 11.97 20.48
N GLU A 46 0.55 13.07 21.19
CA GLU A 46 1.29 13.10 22.46
C GLU A 46 0.44 12.69 23.68
N ASN A 47 -0.89 12.65 23.52
CA ASN A 47 -1.80 12.31 24.61
C ASN A 47 -1.97 10.80 24.85
N PHE A 48 -1.40 9.96 23.98
CA PHE A 48 -1.28 8.53 24.21
C PHE A 48 0.06 8.25 24.90
N GLY A 49 0.03 8.17 26.23
CA GLY A 49 1.19 7.75 27.02
C GLY A 49 1.44 6.27 26.80
N PHE A 50 2.64 5.91 26.34
CA PHE A 50 3.39 4.65 26.51
C PHE A 50 2.64 3.30 26.60
N ASP A 51 1.42 3.18 26.09
CA ASP A 51 0.75 1.91 25.83
C ASP A 51 0.76 1.73 24.31
N GLN A 52 1.79 1.02 23.84
CA GLN A 52 2.20 0.92 22.44
C GLN A 52 1.30 0.00 21.59
N THR A 53 0.15 -0.42 22.13
CA THR A 53 -0.68 -1.49 21.59
C THR A 53 -1.93 -1.02 20.81
N THR A 54 -2.19 0.28 20.63
CA THR A 54 -3.37 0.75 19.88
C THR A 54 -3.11 1.81 18.80
N GLU A 55 -3.91 1.71 17.73
CA GLU A 55 -3.86 2.27 16.37
C GLU A 55 -3.85 3.83 16.25
N GLN A 56 -3.46 4.62 17.26
CA GLN A 56 -3.65 6.08 17.30
C GLN A 56 -2.39 6.95 17.47
N SER A 57 -1.24 6.47 17.00
CA SER A 57 0.05 7.18 17.17
C SER A 57 0.16 8.52 16.42
N TYR A 58 -0.70 8.79 15.43
CA TYR A 58 -0.67 10.01 14.62
C TYR A 58 -2.07 10.58 14.42
N ILE A 59 -2.18 11.91 14.52
CA ILE A 59 -3.37 12.68 14.16
C ILE A 59 -3.18 13.29 12.77
N ILE A 60 -4.24 13.26 11.98
CA ILE A 60 -4.24 13.61 10.57
C ILE A 60 -4.98 14.92 10.37
N VAL A 61 -4.37 15.76 9.56
CA VAL A 61 -4.88 17.08 9.22
C VAL A 61 -5.25 17.03 7.75
N ASN A 62 -6.54 16.83 7.51
CA ASN A 62 -7.10 16.73 6.17
C ASN A 62 -7.29 18.09 5.52
N PHE A 63 -7.25 18.12 4.20
CA PHE A 63 -7.64 19.28 3.41
C PHE A 63 -9.15 19.23 3.14
N ASP A 64 -9.86 20.27 3.55
CA ASP A 64 -11.27 20.45 3.22
C ASP A 64 -11.40 21.23 1.89
N GLU A 65 -11.93 20.55 0.88
CA GLU A 65 -12.12 21.11 -0.46
C GLU A 65 -13.18 22.22 -0.52
N ASN A 66 -14.11 22.29 0.44
CA ASN A 66 -15.15 23.33 0.48
C ASN A 66 -14.58 24.66 0.96
N VAL A 67 -13.74 24.63 1.99
CA VAL A 67 -13.10 25.84 2.57
C VAL A 67 -11.70 26.11 2.02
N LYS A 68 -11.20 25.23 1.15
CA LYS A 68 -9.86 25.31 0.51
C LYS A 68 -8.72 25.48 1.51
N ALA A 69 -8.83 24.78 2.64
CA ALA A 69 -7.89 24.87 3.75
C ALA A 69 -7.71 23.52 4.44
N PHE A 70 -6.58 23.37 5.12
CA PHE A 70 -6.40 22.27 6.07
C PHE A 70 -7.22 22.52 7.33
N ILE A 71 -7.91 21.48 7.79
CA ILE A 71 -8.74 21.51 9.00
C ILE A 71 -7.81 21.66 10.20
N GLU A 72 -7.97 22.73 10.97
CA GLU A 72 -7.16 22.96 12.16
C GLU A 72 -7.33 21.80 13.15
N PRO A 73 -6.24 21.18 13.64
CA PRO A 73 -6.33 20.10 14.60
C PRO A 73 -6.82 20.58 15.97
N ALA A 74 -7.41 19.67 16.75
CA ALA A 74 -7.78 19.94 18.14
C ALA A 74 -6.55 20.42 18.94
N GLY A 75 -6.69 21.52 19.67
CA GLY A 75 -5.58 22.19 20.37
C GLY A 75 -4.70 23.06 19.48
N GLY A 76 -5.12 23.32 18.24
CA GLY A 76 -4.49 24.25 17.32
C GLY A 76 -3.18 23.76 16.71
N TRP A 77 -2.61 24.62 15.88
CA TRP A 77 -1.40 24.34 15.09
C TRP A 77 -0.09 24.27 15.88
N MET A 78 0.00 24.98 17.01
CA MET A 78 1.27 25.23 17.68
C MET A 78 1.72 24.04 18.54
N GLY A 79 3.03 23.92 18.73
CA GLY A 79 3.65 22.91 19.61
C GLY A 79 3.83 21.52 18.97
N LYS A 80 3.45 21.36 17.70
CA LYS A 80 3.51 20.08 16.97
C LYS A 80 4.53 20.15 15.83
N THR A 81 5.18 19.03 15.53
CA THR A 81 5.90 18.84 14.27
C THR A 81 5.04 18.00 13.35
N TYR A 82 4.65 18.58 12.23
CA TYR A 82 3.87 17.90 11.21
C TYR A 82 4.79 17.19 10.22
N GLU A 83 4.37 16.07 9.68
CA GLU A 83 5.02 15.38 8.56
C GLU A 83 4.12 15.49 7.34
N VAL A 84 4.71 15.81 6.18
CA VAL A 84 3.99 15.86 4.91
C VAL A 84 3.71 14.46 4.39
N VAL A 85 2.47 14.24 3.97
CA VAL A 85 2.08 13.10 3.14
C VAL A 85 1.99 13.59 1.71
N TYR A 86 2.74 12.98 0.79
CA TYR A 86 2.83 13.41 -0.60
C TYR A 86 1.86 12.66 -1.50
N ARG A 87 1.38 13.31 -2.56
CA ARG A 87 0.78 12.63 -3.72
C ARG A 87 1.88 11.90 -4.49
N ALA A 88 1.56 10.71 -4.95
CA ALA A 88 2.50 9.76 -5.53
C ALA A 88 3.14 10.17 -6.88
N LYS A 89 2.82 11.34 -7.45
CA LYS A 89 3.28 11.75 -8.79
C LYS A 89 4.80 11.96 -8.91
N ASP A 90 5.50 12.46 -7.90
CA ASP A 90 6.85 13.04 -8.11
C ASP A 90 7.85 12.80 -6.97
N LEU A 91 8.06 11.55 -6.55
CA LEU A 91 9.23 11.20 -5.71
C LEU A 91 10.57 11.29 -6.46
N SER A 92 10.56 11.61 -7.76
CA SER A 92 11.75 12.04 -8.51
C SER A 92 12.25 13.44 -8.12
N LEU A 93 11.45 14.22 -7.38
CA LEU A 93 11.78 15.59 -6.98
C LEU A 93 12.15 15.73 -5.49
N ALA A 94 12.02 14.68 -4.66
CA ALA A 94 12.25 14.72 -3.21
C ALA A 94 13.74 14.59 -2.78
N GLY A 95 14.69 15.04 -3.60
CA GLY A 95 16.13 15.04 -3.29
C GLY A 95 16.99 14.16 -4.20
N PRO A 96 18.33 14.36 -4.22
CA PRO A 96 19.20 13.95 -5.31
C PRO A 96 19.59 12.48 -5.24
N PHE A 97 18.66 11.57 -5.45
CA PHE A 97 19.01 10.22 -5.91
C PHE A 97 19.07 10.21 -7.44
N LYS A 98 20.20 10.69 -7.98
CA LYS A 98 20.66 10.32 -9.32
C LYS A 98 21.07 8.85 -9.32
N SER A 99 20.10 7.95 -9.19
CA SER A 99 20.27 6.54 -9.52
C SER A 99 20.00 6.40 -11.01
N THR A 100 21.03 6.13 -11.80
CA THR A 100 20.99 5.84 -13.24
C THR A 100 20.35 4.48 -13.57
N LYS A 101 19.37 4.02 -12.77
CA LYS A 101 18.69 2.73 -12.91
C LYS A 101 17.18 2.97 -12.92
N ARG A 102 16.53 2.46 -13.98
CA ARG A 102 15.10 2.64 -14.35
C ARG A 102 14.20 2.96 -13.15
N ASN A 103 13.49 4.08 -13.24
CA ASN A 103 12.49 4.47 -12.24
C ASN A 103 11.34 3.46 -12.23
N VAL A 104 10.73 3.25 -11.06
CA VAL A 104 9.49 2.46 -10.90
C VAL A 104 8.38 3.10 -11.76
N PRO A 105 7.37 2.36 -12.28
CA PRO A 105 6.35 2.93 -13.16
C PRO A 105 5.66 4.12 -12.50
N ASP A 106 5.27 5.10 -13.31
CA ASP A 106 4.57 6.29 -12.83
C ASP A 106 3.28 5.85 -12.13
N PHE A 107 2.98 6.47 -10.98
CA PHE A 107 1.76 6.24 -10.23
C PHE A 107 0.51 6.30 -11.10
N TYR A 108 0.43 7.22 -12.07
CA TYR A 108 -0.73 7.33 -12.97
C TYR A 108 -0.90 6.11 -13.88
N GLU A 109 0.20 5.45 -14.23
CA GLU A 109 0.14 4.24 -15.06
C GLU A 109 -0.38 3.05 -14.27
N ILE A 110 -0.26 3.07 -12.94
CA ILE A 110 -0.58 1.94 -12.07
C ILE A 110 -1.81 2.17 -11.18
N GLU A 111 -2.24 3.41 -10.93
CA GLU A 111 -3.38 3.74 -10.06
C GLU A 111 -4.68 3.08 -10.54
N LYS A 112 -4.84 2.94 -11.86
CA LYS A 112 -5.98 2.25 -12.50
C LYS A 112 -6.09 0.77 -12.17
N TYR A 113 -5.05 0.16 -11.60
CA TYR A 113 -5.02 -1.23 -11.15
C TYR A 113 -5.25 -1.37 -9.63
N LEU A 114 -5.44 -0.26 -8.92
CA LEU A 114 -5.55 -0.21 -7.47
C LEU A 114 -6.99 0.01 -7.03
N TYR A 115 -7.43 -0.84 -6.10
CA TYR A 115 -8.77 -0.90 -5.57
C TYR A 115 -8.70 -1.03 -4.05
N TYR A 116 -9.85 -0.91 -3.40
CA TYR A 116 -9.97 -1.21 -1.98
C TYR A 116 -11.29 -1.90 -1.62
N ILE A 117 -11.29 -2.60 -0.49
CA ILE A 117 -12.48 -3.03 0.23
C ILE A 117 -12.68 -2.05 1.38
N LYS A 118 -13.92 -1.62 1.61
CA LYS A 118 -14.27 -0.78 2.77
C LYS A 118 -14.70 -1.69 3.90
N GLU A 119 -13.95 -1.68 4.99
CA GLU A 119 -14.19 -2.53 6.16
C GLU A 119 -15.27 -1.97 7.07
N ALA A 120 -15.80 -2.82 7.96
CA ALA A 120 -16.86 -2.46 8.90
C ALA A 120 -16.45 -1.33 9.87
N ASN A 121 -15.17 -1.26 10.23
CA ASN A 121 -14.61 -0.19 11.06
C ASN A 121 -14.31 1.11 10.27
N GLY A 122 -14.65 1.16 8.97
CA GLY A 122 -14.39 2.30 8.10
C GLY A 122 -13.01 2.30 7.43
N SER A 123 -12.11 1.38 7.82
CA SER A 123 -10.79 1.26 7.20
C SER A 123 -10.86 0.74 5.75
N LYS A 124 -9.74 0.84 5.03
CA LYS A 124 -9.61 0.38 3.64
C LYS A 124 -8.56 -0.72 3.54
N SER A 125 -8.96 -1.89 3.06
CA SER A 125 -8.04 -2.97 2.70
C SER A 125 -7.63 -2.85 1.25
N CYS A 126 -6.33 -2.96 0.94
CA CYS A 126 -5.85 -2.85 -0.43
C CYS A 126 -6.26 -4.05 -1.29
N VAL A 127 -6.60 -3.77 -2.55
CA VAL A 127 -6.88 -4.77 -3.57
C VAL A 127 -6.13 -4.39 -4.86
N VAL A 128 -5.51 -5.36 -5.52
CA VAL A 128 -4.77 -5.16 -6.76
C VAL A 128 -5.36 -6.00 -7.89
N LEU A 129 -5.51 -5.41 -9.07
CA LEU A 129 -5.93 -6.12 -10.28
C LEU A 129 -4.86 -7.14 -10.71
N LEU A 130 -5.29 -8.35 -11.08
CA LEU A 130 -4.43 -9.36 -11.71
C LEU A 130 -4.73 -9.51 -13.20
N LYS A 131 -6.02 -9.53 -13.54
CA LYS A 131 -6.58 -9.71 -14.89
C LYS A 131 -7.85 -8.87 -14.99
N PRO A 132 -8.37 -8.61 -16.21
CA PRO A 132 -9.59 -7.81 -16.42
C PRO A 132 -10.74 -8.06 -15.43
N ASN A 133 -10.89 -9.29 -14.95
CA ASN A 133 -11.95 -9.70 -14.02
C ASN A 133 -11.45 -10.41 -12.75
N TYR A 134 -10.13 -10.42 -12.49
CA TYR A 134 -9.55 -11.04 -11.29
C TYR A 134 -8.71 -10.06 -10.51
N MET A 135 -8.84 -10.11 -9.20
CA MET A 135 -8.16 -9.23 -8.25
C MET A 135 -7.60 -10.06 -7.10
N VAL A 136 -6.67 -9.48 -6.34
CA VAL A 136 -6.08 -10.12 -5.19
C VAL A 136 -5.99 -9.17 -4.00
N THR A 137 -6.13 -9.73 -2.81
CA THR A 137 -5.86 -9.08 -1.52
C THR A 137 -5.22 -10.09 -0.55
N PHE A 138 -4.98 -9.69 0.68
CA PHE A 138 -4.44 -10.52 1.76
C PHE A 138 -5.54 -11.33 2.45
N ARG A 139 -5.19 -12.40 3.17
CA ARG A 139 -6.17 -13.24 3.88
C ARG A 139 -6.29 -12.91 5.37
N HIS A 140 -5.24 -12.49 6.06
CA HIS A 140 -5.27 -12.24 7.49
C HIS A 140 -6.25 -11.13 7.90
N GLY A 141 -6.43 -10.95 9.21
CA GLY A 141 -7.27 -9.88 9.77
C GLY A 141 -8.73 -9.98 9.30
N PRO A 142 -9.31 -8.89 8.74
CA PRO A 142 -10.72 -8.82 8.37
C PRO A 142 -11.10 -9.70 7.18
N HIS A 143 -10.17 -10.42 6.54
CA HIS A 143 -10.49 -11.37 5.47
C HIS A 143 -10.36 -12.83 5.92
N SER A 144 -10.02 -13.07 7.19
CA SER A 144 -9.71 -14.41 7.71
C SER A 144 -10.96 -15.32 7.75
N GLN A 145 -12.14 -14.71 7.88
CA GLN A 145 -13.45 -15.34 7.91
C GLN A 145 -14.08 -15.56 6.53
N TYR A 146 -13.45 -15.09 5.45
CA TYR A 146 -13.98 -15.30 4.10
C TYR A 146 -14.08 -16.79 3.76
N SER A 147 -15.16 -17.13 3.09
CA SER A 147 -15.45 -18.42 2.48
C SER A 147 -15.48 -18.31 0.96
N ILE A 148 -15.32 -19.44 0.27
CA ILE A 148 -15.48 -19.47 -1.19
C ILE A 148 -16.89 -19.02 -1.54
N ASP A 149 -16.99 -18.22 -2.60
CA ASP A 149 -18.19 -17.59 -3.14
C ASP A 149 -18.80 -16.43 -2.33
N ASP A 150 -18.22 -16.05 -1.18
CA ASP A 150 -18.61 -14.83 -0.46
C ASP A 150 -18.59 -13.62 -1.39
N GLU A 151 -19.65 -12.80 -1.36
CA GLU A 151 -19.72 -11.56 -2.14
C GLU A 151 -18.91 -10.46 -1.44
N VAL A 152 -17.98 -9.86 -2.18
CA VAL A 152 -17.13 -8.76 -1.72
C VAL A 152 -17.27 -7.60 -2.69
N THR A 153 -17.58 -6.40 -2.17
CA THR A 153 -17.60 -5.19 -2.98
C THR A 153 -16.25 -4.51 -2.92
N ILE A 154 -15.69 -4.22 -4.11
CA ILE A 154 -14.46 -3.45 -4.24
C ILE A 154 -14.75 -2.08 -4.88
N TYR A 155 -13.92 -1.10 -4.55
CA TYR A 155 -14.03 0.28 -5.00
C TYR A 155 -12.76 0.68 -5.74
N THR A 156 -12.87 1.46 -6.82
CA THR A 156 -11.71 2.11 -7.44
C THR A 156 -11.04 3.03 -6.44
N HIS A 157 -9.74 3.25 -6.56
CA HIS A 157 -9.02 4.06 -5.57
C HIS A 157 -9.57 5.49 -5.40
N ASN A 158 -10.14 6.06 -6.46
CA ASN A 158 -10.79 7.37 -6.49
C ASN A 158 -12.25 7.36 -5.99
N GLY A 159 -12.80 6.20 -5.63
CA GLY A 159 -14.14 6.03 -5.09
C GLY A 159 -15.29 6.18 -6.09
N PHE A 160 -15.01 6.45 -7.38
CA PHE A 160 -16.06 6.72 -8.36
C PHE A 160 -16.77 5.48 -8.90
N SER A 161 -16.18 4.29 -8.76
CA SER A 161 -16.76 3.05 -9.28
C SER A 161 -16.64 1.93 -8.27
N GLN A 162 -17.66 1.07 -8.25
CA GLN A 162 -17.71 -0.11 -7.40
C GLN A 162 -18.05 -1.35 -8.21
N TYR A 163 -17.51 -2.49 -7.79
CA TYR A 163 -17.70 -3.76 -8.46
C TYR A 163 -18.02 -4.85 -7.43
N LYS A 164 -19.06 -5.62 -7.71
CA LYS A 164 -19.35 -6.85 -6.96
C LYS A 164 -18.44 -7.96 -7.45
N THR A 165 -17.76 -8.60 -6.52
CA THR A 165 -16.87 -9.74 -6.76
C THR A 165 -17.26 -10.90 -5.86
N ASN A 166 -16.77 -12.09 -6.19
CA ASN A 166 -16.87 -13.24 -5.30
C ASN A 166 -15.47 -13.76 -4.97
N VAL A 167 -15.29 -14.26 -3.75
CA VAL A 167 -14.09 -15.00 -3.35
C VAL A 167 -14.01 -16.30 -4.16
N LYS A 168 -12.90 -16.51 -4.87
CA LYS A 168 -12.69 -17.72 -5.68
C LYS A 168 -11.53 -18.60 -5.22
N TYR A 169 -10.60 -18.03 -4.47
CA TYR A 169 -9.49 -18.78 -3.91
C TYR A 169 -9.02 -18.18 -2.59
N LEU A 170 -8.69 -19.04 -1.63
CA LEU A 170 -8.15 -18.69 -0.33
C LEU A 170 -6.84 -19.44 -0.13
N SER A 171 -5.74 -18.71 0.06
CA SER A 171 -4.46 -19.29 0.43
C SER A 171 -4.17 -19.03 1.91
N ARG A 172 -4.24 -20.06 2.75
CA ARG A 172 -3.74 -19.98 4.13
C ARG A 172 -2.22 -19.90 4.15
N ARG A 173 -1.58 -20.83 3.42
CA ARG A 173 -0.12 -20.96 3.32
C ARG A 173 0.61 -19.71 2.80
N PHE A 174 -0.03 -18.93 1.95
CA PHE A 174 0.60 -17.74 1.35
C PHE A 174 -0.16 -16.46 1.66
N ASP A 175 -1.18 -16.53 2.52
CA ASP A 175 -1.92 -15.37 3.04
C ASP A 175 -2.50 -14.43 1.97
N PHE A 176 -3.21 -14.99 0.99
CA PHE A 176 -3.89 -14.19 -0.02
C PHE A 176 -5.27 -14.73 -0.40
N VAL A 177 -6.09 -13.84 -0.95
CA VAL A 177 -7.43 -14.12 -1.46
C VAL A 177 -7.52 -13.67 -2.91
N ILE A 178 -8.04 -14.51 -3.80
CA ILE A 178 -8.38 -14.12 -5.18
C ILE A 178 -9.88 -13.85 -5.26
N LEU A 179 -10.21 -12.66 -5.77
CA LEU A 179 -11.57 -12.20 -6.04
C LEU A 179 -11.82 -12.25 -7.55
N LYS A 180 -13.07 -12.52 -7.95
CA LYS A 180 -13.49 -12.51 -9.35
C LYS A 180 -14.75 -11.69 -9.53
N SER A 181 -14.74 -10.78 -10.51
CA SER A 181 -15.94 -10.10 -11.00
C SER A 181 -16.57 -10.88 -12.17
N ASN A 182 -17.89 -10.83 -12.28
CA ASN A 182 -18.61 -11.37 -13.45
C ASN A 182 -18.45 -10.52 -14.71
N LYS A 183 -17.86 -9.33 -14.57
CA LYS A 183 -17.60 -8.38 -15.66
C LYS A 183 -16.13 -7.95 -15.61
N ASN A 184 -15.58 -7.58 -16.77
CA ASN A 184 -14.28 -6.92 -16.78
C ASN A 184 -14.39 -5.58 -16.04
N VAL A 185 -13.56 -5.39 -15.02
CA VAL A 185 -13.39 -4.13 -14.31
C VAL A 185 -12.41 -3.21 -15.05
N MET A 186 -11.51 -3.79 -15.84
CA MET A 186 -10.55 -3.11 -16.72
C MET A 186 -10.40 -3.87 -18.02
N THR A 187 -9.96 -3.19 -19.09
CA THR A 187 -9.69 -3.83 -20.39
C THR A 187 -8.37 -4.58 -20.42
N GLU A 188 -7.40 -4.16 -19.61
CA GLU A 188 -6.03 -4.67 -19.60
C GLU A 188 -5.60 -5.15 -18.22
N SER A 189 -4.61 -6.05 -18.20
CA SER A 189 -3.94 -6.49 -16.96
C SER A 189 -2.75 -5.58 -16.68
N PRO A 190 -2.32 -5.41 -15.42
CA PRO A 190 -1.05 -4.75 -15.16
C PRO A 190 0.12 -5.52 -15.78
N PRO A 191 1.20 -4.84 -16.19
CA PRO A 191 2.47 -5.51 -16.46
C PRO A 191 2.94 -6.21 -15.19
N MET A 192 3.43 -7.45 -15.33
CA MET A 192 3.85 -8.29 -14.21
C MET A 192 5.28 -8.78 -14.41
N LYS A 193 6.09 -8.69 -13.36
CA LYS A 193 7.44 -9.21 -13.32
C LYS A 193 7.50 -10.43 -12.40
N LEU A 194 7.32 -11.62 -12.99
CA LEU A 194 7.24 -12.88 -12.25
C LEU A 194 8.54 -13.28 -11.53
N ASN A 195 9.68 -12.76 -12.00
CA ASN A 195 11.01 -13.01 -11.43
C ASN A 195 11.72 -11.66 -11.26
N PRO A 196 11.47 -10.92 -10.18
CA PRO A 196 12.19 -9.68 -9.91
C PRO A 196 13.66 -9.96 -9.59
N MET A 197 14.54 -8.99 -9.88
CA MET A 197 15.97 -9.09 -9.57
C MET A 197 16.27 -8.47 -8.20
N LEU A 198 17.15 -9.10 -7.43
CA LEU A 198 17.67 -8.50 -6.19
C LEU A 198 18.36 -7.16 -6.46
N GLY A 199 18.27 -6.25 -5.50
CA GLY A 199 18.79 -4.88 -5.62
C GLY A 199 17.96 -3.98 -6.55
N THR A 200 16.81 -4.44 -7.03
CA THR A 200 15.90 -3.61 -7.84
C THR A 200 15.12 -2.67 -6.94
N ASN A 201 14.94 -1.43 -7.40
CA ASN A 201 14.06 -0.46 -6.77
C ASN A 201 12.62 -0.98 -6.80
N ILE A 202 11.93 -0.88 -5.67
CA ILE A 202 10.54 -1.26 -5.55
C ILE A 202 9.72 -0.10 -5.00
N ALA A 203 8.44 -0.07 -5.34
CA ALA A 203 7.47 0.79 -4.69
C ALA A 203 6.32 -0.02 -4.13
N LEU A 204 5.86 0.36 -2.95
CA LEU A 204 4.63 -0.10 -2.35
C LEU A 204 3.59 1.00 -2.49
N ILE A 205 2.38 0.63 -2.91
CA ILE A 205 1.28 1.56 -3.08
C ILE A 205 0.05 1.03 -2.36
N GLY A 206 -0.25 1.63 -1.21
CA GLY A 206 -1.24 1.13 -0.26
C GLY A 206 -1.89 2.22 0.59
N TYR A 207 -2.95 1.87 1.32
CA TYR A 207 -3.79 2.78 2.09
C TYR A 207 -3.32 2.97 3.54
N GLY A 208 -2.04 2.71 3.84
CA GLY A 208 -1.53 2.66 5.20
C GLY A 208 -1.90 3.85 6.10
N ASN A 209 -1.96 3.58 7.41
CA ASN A 209 -2.36 4.45 8.54
C ASN A 209 -3.86 4.81 8.65
N GLU A 210 -4.79 3.97 8.15
CA GLU A 210 -6.25 4.24 8.24
C GLU A 210 -6.72 5.52 7.49
N LEU A 211 -5.87 6.09 6.63
CA LEU A 211 -5.97 7.49 6.17
C LEU A 211 -6.93 7.77 5.01
N GLU A 212 -7.74 6.80 4.60
CA GLU A 212 -8.53 6.82 3.36
C GLU A 212 -7.74 7.11 2.05
N CYS A 213 -6.48 7.54 2.13
CA CYS A 213 -5.67 8.08 1.06
C CYS A 213 -4.60 7.08 0.63
N LEU A 214 -4.42 6.96 -0.68
CA LEU A 214 -3.43 6.07 -1.27
C LEU A 214 -2.02 6.68 -1.12
N SER A 215 -1.12 5.93 -0.51
CA SER A 215 0.27 6.34 -0.24
C SER A 215 1.24 5.56 -1.13
N TYR A 216 2.34 6.19 -1.50
CA TYR A 216 3.42 5.58 -2.27
C TYR A 216 4.71 5.60 -1.45
N ARG A 217 5.43 4.48 -1.40
CA ARG A 217 6.68 4.36 -0.64
C ARG A 217 7.71 3.57 -1.44
N ASN A 218 8.95 4.03 -1.44
CA ASN A 218 10.04 3.39 -2.16
C ASN A 218 10.89 2.50 -1.24
N GLY A 219 11.50 1.49 -1.84
CA GLY A 219 12.52 0.67 -1.22
C GLY A 219 13.32 -0.11 -2.27
N ILE A 220 13.99 -1.15 -1.82
CA ILE A 220 14.85 -2.04 -2.57
C ILE A 220 14.47 -3.47 -2.19
N LEU A 221 14.42 -4.35 -3.19
CA LEU A 221 14.26 -5.78 -2.98
C LEU A 221 15.60 -6.41 -2.54
N HIS A 222 15.62 -7.10 -1.40
CA HIS A 222 16.83 -7.69 -0.81
C HIS A 222 16.91 -9.21 -0.93
N ILE A 223 15.78 -9.93 -0.75
CA ILE A 223 15.76 -11.40 -0.76
C ILE A 223 14.61 -11.91 -1.61
N GLN A 224 14.91 -12.91 -2.43
CA GLN A 224 13.99 -13.63 -3.30
C GLN A 224 13.67 -14.99 -2.69
N GLU A 225 12.46 -15.12 -2.12
CA GLU A 225 11.82 -16.37 -1.67
C GLU A 225 12.69 -17.35 -0.86
N LYS A 226 12.98 -17.00 0.41
CA LYS A 226 13.54 -17.96 1.41
C LYS A 226 12.89 -17.93 2.79
N GLN A 227 12.05 -16.94 3.07
CA GLN A 227 11.45 -16.78 4.39
C GLN A 227 10.21 -17.67 4.47
N THR A 228 10.29 -18.72 5.29
CA THR A 228 9.16 -19.57 5.67
C THR A 228 8.95 -19.45 7.16
N PHE A 229 7.70 -19.37 7.59
CA PHE A 229 7.36 -19.26 9.00
C PHE A 229 6.47 -20.41 9.44
N ARG A 230 6.41 -20.70 10.74
CA ARG A 230 5.46 -21.65 11.31
C ARG A 230 4.25 -20.92 11.86
N ASP A 231 3.05 -21.46 11.63
CA ASP A 231 1.85 -21.03 12.34
C ASP A 231 1.53 -21.92 13.55
N ASP A 232 0.53 -21.52 14.33
CA ASP A 232 0.06 -22.23 15.54
C ASP A 232 -0.48 -23.64 15.26
N THR A 233 -0.60 -24.02 13.98
CA THR A 233 -1.03 -25.35 13.51
C THR A 233 0.13 -26.20 12.97
N ASP A 234 1.38 -25.80 13.24
CA ASP A 234 2.62 -26.43 12.74
C ASP A 234 2.80 -26.38 11.20
N ASP A 235 2.00 -25.57 10.50
CA ASP A 235 2.09 -25.43 9.04
C ASP A 235 3.14 -24.39 8.65
N PHE A 236 3.92 -24.69 7.60
CA PHE A 236 4.89 -23.75 7.04
C PHE A 236 4.21 -22.77 6.07
N ILE A 237 4.18 -21.49 6.43
CA ILE A 237 3.75 -20.36 5.60
C ILE A 237 4.93 -19.86 4.76
N GLY A 238 4.71 -19.58 3.46
CA GLY A 238 5.72 -19.04 2.54
C GLY A 238 6.16 -20.02 1.43
N PRO A 239 7.14 -19.63 0.58
CA PRO A 239 8.12 -18.54 0.76
C PRO A 239 7.65 -17.13 0.39
N PHE A 240 8.30 -16.11 0.99
CA PHE A 240 8.08 -14.68 0.74
C PHE A 240 9.32 -13.92 0.24
N TYR A 241 9.09 -12.79 -0.41
CA TYR A 241 10.13 -11.78 -0.70
C TYR A 241 10.35 -10.86 0.50
N LEU A 242 11.56 -10.32 0.62
CA LEU A 242 11.92 -9.29 1.59
C LEU A 242 12.50 -8.06 0.88
N GLY A 243 11.95 -6.88 1.17
CA GLY A 243 12.52 -5.59 0.77
C GLY A 243 12.55 -4.61 1.94
N ASN A 244 13.11 -3.42 1.74
CA ASN A 244 13.19 -2.39 2.79
C ASN A 244 12.22 -1.21 2.61
N VAL A 245 11.16 -1.40 1.83
CA VAL A 245 10.08 -0.41 1.73
C VAL A 245 9.31 -0.35 3.05
N SER A 246 9.07 0.85 3.58
CA SER A 246 8.34 1.01 4.83
C SER A 246 6.86 0.65 4.68
N THR A 247 6.29 -0.05 5.67
CA THR A 247 4.87 -0.46 5.72
C THR A 247 4.18 0.06 6.95
N ASN A 248 2.87 0.26 6.84
CA ASN A 248 1.98 0.66 7.92
C ASN A 248 0.75 -0.26 7.93
N TYR A 249 0.00 -0.24 9.02
CA TYR A 249 -1.31 -0.87 9.09
C TYR A 249 -2.23 -0.32 7.98
N GLY A 250 -2.95 -1.18 7.25
CA GLY A 250 -3.74 -0.81 6.07
C GLY A 250 -3.00 -0.91 4.72
N ASP A 251 -1.69 -1.19 4.72
CA ASP A 251 -0.99 -1.53 3.48
C ASP A 251 -1.11 -3.02 3.10
N SER A 252 -1.71 -3.87 3.94
CA SER A 252 -1.90 -5.28 3.60
C SER A 252 -2.72 -5.40 2.31
N GLY A 253 -2.25 -6.23 1.38
CA GLY A 253 -2.78 -6.36 0.02
C GLY A 253 -2.28 -5.31 -0.97
N ALA A 254 -1.47 -4.33 -0.55
CA ALA A 254 -0.95 -3.28 -1.42
C ALA A 254 -0.09 -3.85 -2.54
N GLY A 255 -0.15 -3.24 -3.73
CA GLY A 255 0.69 -3.65 -4.84
C GLY A 255 2.15 -3.28 -4.58
N VAL A 256 3.05 -4.24 -4.77
CA VAL A 256 4.50 -4.00 -4.79
C VAL A 256 5.00 -4.05 -6.23
N TRP A 257 5.60 -2.96 -6.68
CA TRP A 257 5.93 -2.69 -8.08
C TRP A 257 7.44 -2.54 -8.26
N SER A 258 7.96 -3.09 -9.34
CA SER A 258 9.30 -2.79 -9.87
C SER A 258 9.17 -1.98 -11.16
N PRO A 259 10.26 -1.43 -11.71
CA PRO A 259 10.27 -0.78 -13.03
C PRO A 259 9.64 -1.62 -14.16
N ASP A 260 9.66 -2.94 -14.03
CA ASP A 260 9.14 -3.87 -15.02
C ASP A 260 7.68 -4.32 -14.73
N GLY A 261 7.03 -3.78 -13.69
CA GLY A 261 5.65 -4.08 -13.32
C GLY A 261 5.46 -4.70 -11.94
N LEU A 262 4.25 -5.20 -11.68
CA LEU A 262 3.82 -5.80 -10.41
C LEU A 262 4.67 -7.03 -10.08
N ILE A 263 5.26 -7.06 -8.89
CA ILE A 263 6.09 -8.17 -8.42
C ILE A 263 5.45 -8.94 -7.27
N GLY A 264 4.43 -8.39 -6.62
CA GLY A 264 3.75 -9.05 -5.52
C GLY A 264 2.71 -8.18 -4.84
N ILE A 265 2.11 -8.74 -3.79
CA ILE A 265 1.31 -7.96 -2.85
C ILE A 265 1.96 -7.95 -1.47
N ASN A 266 1.90 -6.78 -0.85
CA ASN A 266 2.32 -6.54 0.50
C ASN A 266 1.48 -7.38 1.48
N LEU A 267 2.13 -8.03 2.44
CA LEU A 267 1.42 -8.60 3.59
C LEU A 267 1.61 -7.77 4.86
N GLY A 268 2.48 -6.74 4.80
CA GLY A 268 2.87 -5.95 5.96
C GLY A 268 3.99 -6.62 6.76
N PHE A 269 4.28 -6.05 7.93
CA PHE A 269 5.12 -6.71 8.92
C PHE A 269 4.29 -7.82 9.55
N VAL A 270 4.46 -9.04 9.08
CA VAL A 270 4.01 -10.21 9.83
C VAL A 270 5.24 -10.83 10.46
N GLY A 271 5.43 -10.54 11.75
CA GLY A 271 6.34 -11.30 12.58
C GLY A 271 5.74 -12.69 12.82
N PHE A 272 5.91 -13.61 11.87
CA PHE A 272 5.73 -15.03 12.16
C PHE A 272 7.09 -15.61 12.62
N PRO A 273 7.12 -16.58 13.55
CA PRO A 273 7.49 -16.33 14.94
C PRO A 273 8.95 -16.66 15.27
N THR A 274 9.57 -15.81 16.08
CA THR A 274 10.57 -16.22 17.09
C THR A 274 10.27 -15.64 18.48
N TYR A 275 9.21 -14.85 18.66
CA TYR A 275 8.83 -14.20 19.91
C TYR A 275 7.32 -14.28 20.15
N ASP A 276 6.89 -14.16 21.42
CA ASP A 276 5.48 -14.14 21.80
C ASP A 276 4.72 -12.97 21.14
N GLN A 277 3.43 -13.20 20.94
CA GLN A 277 2.53 -12.35 20.14
C GLN A 277 2.47 -10.89 20.61
N TYR A 278 2.63 -10.62 21.92
CA TYR A 278 2.56 -9.25 22.47
C TYR A 278 3.84 -8.44 22.21
N THR A 279 5.01 -9.05 22.36
CA THR A 279 6.30 -8.37 22.19
C THR A 279 6.61 -8.11 20.71
N ALA A 280 6.22 -9.03 19.82
CA ALA A 280 6.35 -8.85 18.38
C ALA A 280 5.42 -7.76 17.83
N THR A 281 4.25 -7.57 18.44
CA THR A 281 3.28 -6.52 18.09
C THR A 281 3.76 -5.13 18.52
N ASP A 282 4.37 -4.99 19.70
CA ASP A 282 4.93 -3.71 20.17
C ASP A 282 6.14 -3.27 19.33
N GLU A 283 7.06 -4.17 18.95
CA GLU A 283 8.24 -3.80 18.15
C GLU A 283 7.90 -3.52 16.67
N ALA A 284 6.87 -4.16 16.10
CA ALA A 284 6.38 -3.94 14.74
C ALA A 284 5.87 -2.52 14.48
N ALA A 285 5.27 -1.91 15.52
CA ALA A 285 4.73 -0.56 15.48
C ALA A 285 5.84 0.52 15.43
N HIS A 286 7.10 0.14 15.68
CA HIS A 286 8.24 1.04 15.81
C HIS A 286 9.22 0.90 14.63
N TYR A 287 8.93 1.57 13.50
CA TYR A 287 9.90 1.90 12.43
C TYR A 287 10.94 0.81 12.07
N SER A 288 10.59 -0.14 11.19
CA SER A 288 11.55 -1.09 10.64
C SER A 288 11.61 -1.06 9.11
N ALA A 289 12.83 -1.03 8.57
CA ALA A 289 13.17 -1.00 7.15
C ALA A 289 13.05 -2.40 6.50
N SER A 290 12.01 -3.18 6.80
CA SER A 290 11.85 -4.56 6.30
C SER A 290 10.38 -4.93 6.10
N ASN A 291 10.06 -5.39 4.89
CA ASN A 291 8.70 -5.70 4.45
C ASN A 291 8.63 -7.04 3.71
N TYR A 292 7.62 -7.85 4.05
CA TYR A 292 7.30 -9.12 3.42
C TYR A 292 6.19 -8.98 2.37
N PHE A 293 6.38 -9.62 1.23
CA PHE A 293 5.36 -9.69 0.20
C PHE A 293 5.32 -11.04 -0.51
N VAL A 294 4.11 -11.43 -0.91
CA VAL A 294 3.87 -12.63 -1.72
C VAL A 294 4.27 -12.33 -3.15
N GLY A 295 5.07 -13.22 -3.72
CA GLY A 295 5.43 -13.15 -5.14
C GLY A 295 4.24 -13.23 -6.07
N ILE A 296 4.17 -12.34 -7.05
CA ILE A 296 3.13 -12.35 -8.09
C ILE A 296 3.09 -13.69 -8.83
N ARG A 297 4.24 -14.37 -8.99
CA ARG A 297 4.32 -15.71 -9.57
C ARG A 297 3.42 -16.71 -8.85
N ARG A 298 3.47 -16.74 -7.50
CA ARG A 298 2.68 -17.67 -6.69
C ARG A 298 1.19 -17.43 -6.87
N ILE A 299 0.78 -16.18 -6.84
CA ILE A 299 -0.61 -15.75 -7.04
C ILE A 299 -1.08 -16.15 -8.44
N MET A 300 -0.27 -15.90 -9.47
CA MET A 300 -0.60 -16.23 -10.86
C MET A 300 -0.65 -17.73 -11.12
N ASP A 301 0.17 -18.54 -10.43
CA ASP A 301 0.13 -19.99 -10.56
C ASP A 301 -1.13 -20.57 -9.90
N ALA A 302 -1.55 -20.04 -8.75
CA ALA A 302 -2.85 -20.36 -8.16
C ALA A 302 -4.02 -19.96 -9.07
N LEU A 303 -3.97 -18.76 -9.66
CA LEU A 303 -4.97 -18.29 -10.61
C LEU A 303 -5.10 -19.22 -11.84
N LYS A 304 -3.99 -19.66 -12.43
CA LYS A 304 -3.99 -20.60 -13.58
C LYS A 304 -4.46 -22.01 -13.21
N ALA A 305 -4.22 -22.44 -11.97
CA ALA A 305 -4.70 -23.73 -11.48
C ALA A 305 -6.23 -23.71 -11.30
N MET A 306 -6.75 -22.60 -10.79
CA MET A 306 -8.18 -22.36 -10.60
C MET A 306 -8.93 -22.16 -11.92
N ASP A 307 -8.34 -21.43 -12.87
CA ASP A 307 -8.94 -21.18 -14.19
C ASP A 307 -7.98 -21.62 -15.32
N PRO A 308 -8.07 -22.89 -15.75
CA PRO A 308 -7.20 -23.44 -16.79
C PRO A 308 -7.30 -22.71 -18.13
N SER A 309 -8.39 -21.98 -18.39
CA SER A 309 -8.53 -21.18 -19.62
C SER A 309 -7.50 -20.03 -19.70
N LEU A 310 -6.92 -19.66 -18.56
CA LEU A 310 -5.84 -18.67 -18.47
C LEU A 310 -4.46 -19.26 -18.82
N LYS A 311 -4.34 -20.57 -19.03
CA LYS A 311 -3.14 -21.17 -19.64
C LYS A 311 -3.13 -20.72 -21.09
N LYS A 312 -2.10 -19.96 -21.51
CA LYS A 312 -1.89 -19.66 -22.93
C LYS A 312 -1.95 -20.99 -23.69
N LYS A 313 -2.86 -21.11 -24.66
CA LYS A 313 -2.77 -22.19 -25.64
C LYS A 313 -1.35 -22.17 -26.20
N PRO A 314 -0.60 -23.28 -26.19
CA PRO A 314 0.68 -23.30 -26.89
C PRO A 314 0.39 -22.92 -28.34
N TYR A 315 1.05 -21.85 -28.81
CA TYR A 315 1.09 -21.53 -30.22
C TYR A 315 1.89 -22.62 -30.92
N PHE A 316 1.22 -23.71 -31.27
CA PHE A 316 1.64 -24.65 -32.30
C PHE A 316 0.43 -24.94 -33.18
N SER A 317 0.13 -23.98 -34.05
CA SER A 317 -0.41 -24.28 -35.38
C SER A 317 0.65 -23.79 -36.37
N MET A 318 1.70 -24.59 -36.55
CA MET A 318 2.33 -24.60 -37.87
C MET A 318 1.26 -25.19 -38.79
N ASN A 319 0.64 -24.33 -39.60
CA ASN A 319 0.05 -24.79 -40.85
C ASN A 319 1.22 -25.23 -41.71
N LEU A 320 1.48 -26.54 -41.73
CA LEU A 320 2.20 -27.18 -42.81
C LEU A 320 1.13 -27.72 -43.76
N ASP A 321 0.63 -26.84 -44.62
CA ASP A 321 0.09 -27.24 -45.92
C ASP A 321 0.92 -26.49 -46.97
N GLY A 322 1.70 -27.26 -47.73
CA GLY A 322 2.65 -26.85 -48.75
C GLY A 322 3.62 -27.97 -49.06
#